data_AF-A0AAV4WB51-F1
#
_entry.id   AF-A0AAV4WB51-F1
#
_cell.length_a   1.000
_cell.length_b   1.000
_cell.length_c   1.000
_cell.angle_alpha   90.00
_cell.angle_beta   90.00
_cell.angle_gamma   90.00
#
_symmetry.space_group_name_H-M   'P 1'
#
loop_
_entity.id
_entity.type
_entity.pdbx_description
1 polymer ?
#
loop_
_entity_poly.entity_id
_entity_poly.type
_entity_poly.pdbx_seq_one_letter_code
_entity_poly.pdbx_strand_id
1 'polypeptide(L)'
;MSQPPKANVDPYGFEWPKDFNHELYDDFMSKYITVLSRRAKKWDRLLNSKKNSIKAIKFCFLVKRYVRKGIPSSHRGVVWSMISGAKELKDQQPDLYTTILRRPLKQEIIETIDLDIPRTFPDNIYFKTASPDSKRESLKNVLLAFAHQNPAIGYCQGLNFLLQE
;
A
#
# COMPACT_ATOMS: atom_id res chain seq x y z
N MET A 1 -9.04 19.39 30.50
CA MET A 1 -8.84 18.13 29.75
C MET A 1 -8.03 18.47 28.53
N SER A 2 -6.73 18.19 28.56
CA SER A 2 -5.80 18.43 27.45
C SER A 2 -6.18 17.54 26.27
N GLN A 3 -6.44 18.15 25.11
CA GLN A 3 -6.53 17.38 23.88
C GLN A 3 -5.19 16.67 23.66
N PRO A 4 -5.18 15.39 23.22
CA PRO A 4 -3.94 14.76 22.83
C PRO A 4 -3.29 15.62 21.72
N PRO A 5 -1.97 15.84 21.75
CA PRO A 5 -1.31 16.61 20.70
C PRO A 5 -1.66 15.96 19.36
N LYS A 6 -2.29 16.73 18.46
CA LYS A 6 -2.49 16.29 17.07
C LYS A 6 -1.13 15.83 16.59
N ALA A 7 -0.98 14.54 16.32
CA ALA A 7 0.29 14.00 15.87
C ALA A 7 0.72 14.83 14.65
N ASN A 8 1.96 15.32 14.64
CA ASN A 8 2.49 16.18 13.57
C ASN A 8 2.75 15.39 12.28
N VAL A 9 1.86 14.45 11.96
CA VAL A 9 1.99 13.47 10.91
C VAL A 9 0.73 13.39 10.08
N ASP A 10 0.88 13.07 8.81
CA ASP A 10 -0.19 12.88 7.86
C ASP A 10 -0.88 11.51 8.05
N PRO A 11 -2.00 11.23 7.34
CA PRO A 11 -2.68 9.94 7.42
C PRO A 11 -1.85 8.72 7.01
N TYR A 12 -0.69 8.91 6.36
CA TYR A 12 0.24 7.85 5.97
C TYR A 12 1.42 7.73 6.94
N GLY A 13 1.48 8.56 7.97
CA GLY A 13 2.47 8.51 9.04
C GLY A 13 3.73 9.34 8.78
N PHE A 14 3.74 10.24 7.80
CA PHE A 14 4.85 11.15 7.51
C PHE A 14 4.70 12.47 8.22
N GLU A 15 5.80 13.06 8.67
CA GLU A 15 5.77 14.36 9.33
C GLU A 15 5.35 15.49 8.37
N TRP A 16 4.48 16.39 8.84
CA TRP A 16 4.11 17.57 8.05
C TRP A 16 5.29 18.55 7.96
N PRO A 17 5.48 19.24 6.82
CA PRO A 17 6.43 20.35 6.72
C PRO A 17 6.17 21.41 7.80
N LYS A 18 7.23 22.09 8.27
CA LYS A 18 7.12 23.10 9.34
C LYS A 18 6.24 24.28 8.96
N ASP A 19 6.18 24.61 7.68
CA ASP A 19 5.41 25.67 7.05
C ASP A 19 4.05 25.18 6.52
N PHE A 20 3.62 23.97 6.89
CA PHE A 20 2.37 23.41 6.41
C PHE A 20 1.16 24.19 6.92
N ASN A 21 0.32 24.65 6.00
CA ASN A 21 -0.91 25.36 6.33
C ASN A 21 -2.04 24.38 6.67
N HIS A 22 -2.16 24.04 7.96
CA HIS A 22 -3.20 23.15 8.47
C HIS A 22 -4.61 23.69 8.26
N GLU A 23 -4.82 25.00 8.33
CA GLU A 23 -6.16 25.60 8.19
C GLU A 23 -6.67 25.48 6.75
N LEU A 24 -5.81 25.73 5.78
CA LEU A 24 -6.12 25.52 4.36
C LEU A 24 -6.40 24.05 4.05
N TYR A 25 -5.61 23.14 4.63
CA TYR A 25 -5.82 21.71 4.50
C TYR A 25 -7.15 21.27 5.12
N ASP A 26 -7.47 21.73 6.33
CA ASP A 26 -8.71 21.39 7.02
C ASP A 26 -9.93 21.94 6.28
N ASP A 27 -9.90 23.17 5.76
CA ASP A 27 -10.96 23.73 4.90
C ASP A 27 -11.13 22.91 3.62
N PHE A 28 -10.03 22.59 2.93
CA PHE A 28 -10.07 21.74 1.74
C PHE A 28 -10.66 20.35 2.05
N MET A 29 -10.17 19.70 3.11
CA MET A 29 -10.58 18.37 3.50
C MET A 29 -12.03 18.31 3.96
N SER A 30 -12.54 19.36 4.62
CA SER A 30 -13.95 19.45 5.04
C SER A 30 -14.91 19.35 3.84
N LYS A 31 -14.55 19.97 2.71
CA LYS A 31 -15.31 19.89 1.44
C LYS A 31 -15.03 18.57 0.72
N TYR A 32 -13.77 18.14 0.73
CA TYR A 32 -13.34 16.94 0.01
C TYR A 32 -13.89 15.64 0.63
N ILE A 33 -14.13 15.60 1.95
CA ILE A 33 -14.64 14.40 2.62
C ILE A 33 -15.99 13.97 2.07
N THR A 34 -16.88 14.92 1.74
CA THR A 34 -18.17 14.62 1.11
C THR A 34 -17.99 14.01 -0.29
N VAL A 35 -16.98 14.47 -1.03
CA VAL A 35 -16.61 13.90 -2.33
C VAL A 35 -16.08 12.47 -2.15
N LEU A 36 -15.22 12.24 -1.15
CA LEU A 36 -14.70 10.92 -0.81
C LEU A 36 -15.82 9.95 -0.41
N SER A 37 -16.74 10.35 0.47
CA SER A 37 -17.89 9.53 0.86
C SER A 37 -18.79 9.18 -0.33
N ARG A 38 -19.05 10.13 -1.23
CA ARG A 38 -19.83 9.88 -2.45
C ARG A 38 -19.11 8.90 -3.40
N ARG A 39 -17.78 9.01 -3.52
CA ARG A 39 -16.96 8.09 -4.33
C ARG A 39 -16.95 6.70 -3.71
N ALA A 40 -16.76 6.56 -2.40
CA ALA A 40 -16.82 5.30 -1.67
C ALA A 40 -18.13 4.55 -1.93
N LYS A 41 -19.28 5.21 -1.73
CA LYS A 41 -20.60 4.61 -2.01
C LYS A 41 -20.77 4.13 -3.46
N LYS A 42 -20.15 4.82 -4.43
CA LYS A 42 -20.17 4.41 -5.84
C LYS A 42 -19.30 3.19 -6.08
N TRP A 43 -18.14 3.11 -5.42
CA TRP A 43 -17.26 1.94 -5.45
C TRP A 43 -17.92 0.73 -4.78
N ASP A 44 -18.60 0.90 -3.66
CA ASP A 44 -19.34 -0.19 -2.99
C ASP A 44 -20.38 -0.83 -3.92
N ARG A 45 -21.19 0.00 -4.59
CA ARG A 45 -22.20 -0.50 -5.55
C ARG A 45 -21.56 -1.23 -6.73
N LEU A 46 -20.42 -0.73 -7.21
CA LEU A 46 -19.71 -1.31 -8.34
C LEU A 46 -19.12 -2.69 -7.99
N LEU A 47 -18.53 -2.81 -6.80
CA LEU A 47 -17.89 -4.04 -6.31
C LEU A 47 -18.89 -5.09 -5.83
N ASN A 48 -20.00 -4.68 -5.20
CA ASN A 48 -21.02 -5.58 -4.67
C ASN A 48 -22.10 -5.97 -5.70
N SER A 49 -22.01 -5.46 -6.94
CA SER A 49 -22.95 -5.82 -8.00
C SER A 49 -22.77 -7.29 -8.40
N LYS A 50 -23.78 -8.12 -8.10
CA LYS A 50 -23.83 -9.56 -8.47
C LYS A 50 -23.68 -9.84 -9.97
N LYS A 51 -23.84 -8.82 -10.82
CA LYS A 51 -23.68 -8.93 -12.29
C LYS A 51 -22.24 -8.76 -12.77
N ASN A 52 -21.32 -8.36 -11.89
CA ASN A 52 -19.96 -8.01 -12.28
C ASN A 52 -18.98 -9.11 -11.87
N SER A 53 -18.58 -9.97 -12.81
CA SER A 53 -17.42 -10.82 -12.61
C SER A 53 -16.15 -9.98 -12.53
N ILE A 54 -15.14 -10.46 -11.78
CA ILE A 54 -13.82 -9.81 -11.64
C ILE A 54 -13.21 -9.45 -13.01
N LYS A 55 -13.38 -10.33 -14.00
CA LYS A 55 -12.92 -10.11 -15.38
C LYS A 55 -13.69 -8.99 -16.09
N ALA A 56 -15.00 -8.88 -15.89
CA ALA A 56 -15.81 -7.80 -16.46
C ALA A 56 -15.42 -6.42 -15.90
N ILE A 57 -15.07 -6.35 -14.61
CA ILE A 57 -14.64 -5.12 -13.94
C ILE A 57 -13.30 -4.63 -14.50
N LYS A 58 -12.30 -5.52 -14.64
CA LYS A 58 -10.93 -5.16 -15.05
C LYS A 58 -10.88 -4.37 -16.36
N PHE A 59 -11.80 -4.63 -17.29
CA PHE A 59 -11.83 -3.98 -18.61
C PHE A 59 -12.99 -3.01 -18.83
N CYS A 60 -13.87 -2.82 -17.84
CA CYS A 60 -15.02 -1.95 -18.00
C CYS A 60 -14.61 -0.47 -18.05
N PHE A 61 -15.17 0.26 -19.02
CA PHE A 61 -15.00 1.71 -19.16
C PHE A 61 -15.34 2.46 -17.85
N LEU A 62 -16.36 1.99 -17.13
CA LEU A 62 -16.79 2.57 -15.86
C LEU A 62 -15.70 2.50 -14.79
N VAL A 63 -15.01 1.36 -14.70
CA VAL A 63 -13.92 1.13 -13.74
C VAL A 63 -12.74 2.03 -14.08
N LYS A 64 -12.32 2.06 -15.36
CA LYS A 64 -11.27 3.00 -15.82
C LYS A 64 -11.61 4.45 -15.48
N ARG A 65 -12.86 4.86 -15.68
CA ARG A 65 -13.34 6.21 -15.31
C ARG A 65 -13.27 6.47 -13.81
N TYR A 66 -13.56 5.47 -12.98
CA TYR A 66 -13.53 5.62 -11.53
C TYR A 66 -12.09 5.64 -10.99
N VAL A 67 -11.21 4.80 -11.54
CA VAL A 67 -9.77 4.80 -11.21
C VAL A 67 -9.15 6.17 -11.49
N ARG A 68 -9.43 6.79 -12.65
CA ARG A 68 -8.96 8.15 -12.98
C ARG A 68 -9.45 9.24 -12.04
N LYS A 69 -10.54 9.00 -11.30
CA LYS A 69 -11.06 9.92 -10.28
C LYS A 69 -10.51 9.64 -8.89
N GLY A 70 -9.68 8.60 -8.74
CA GLY A 70 -9.14 8.14 -7.47
C GLY A 70 -9.98 7.01 -6.85
N ILE A 71 -9.27 6.00 -6.35
CA ILE A 71 -9.83 4.91 -5.56
C ILE A 71 -9.79 5.33 -4.08
N PRO A 72 -10.92 5.30 -3.35
CA PRO A 72 -10.95 5.51 -1.91
C PRO A 72 -10.00 4.56 -1.19
N SER A 73 -9.32 5.03 -0.14
CA SER A 73 -8.33 4.24 0.61
C SER A 73 -8.87 2.87 1.04
N SER A 74 -10.11 2.83 1.56
CA SER A 74 -10.81 1.59 1.96
C SER A 74 -10.93 0.54 0.86
N HIS A 75 -10.88 0.93 -0.41
CA HIS A 75 -11.07 0.03 -1.55
C HIS A 75 -9.77 -0.27 -2.31
N ARG A 76 -8.66 0.45 -2.04
CA ARG A 76 -7.42 0.29 -2.81
C ARG A 76 -6.90 -1.13 -2.75
N GLY A 77 -6.78 -1.73 -1.57
CA GLY A 77 -6.28 -3.10 -1.42
C GLY A 77 -7.03 -4.12 -2.28
N VAL A 78 -8.37 -4.06 -2.28
CA VAL A 78 -9.21 -4.96 -3.09
C VAL A 78 -9.09 -4.65 -4.58
N VAL A 79 -9.23 -3.37 -4.95
CA VAL A 79 -9.26 -2.95 -6.36
C VAL A 79 -7.90 -3.18 -7.02
N TRP A 80 -6.81 -2.80 -6.37
CA TRP A 80 -5.45 -2.97 -6.89
C TRP A 80 -5.07 -4.43 -7.02
N SER A 81 -5.36 -5.25 -6.00
CA SER A 81 -5.12 -6.69 -6.08
C SER A 81 -5.90 -7.35 -7.23
N MET A 82 -7.12 -6.86 -7.49
CA MET A 82 -7.96 -7.35 -8.58
C MET A 82 -7.44 -6.92 -9.96
N ILE A 83 -7.16 -5.63 -10.17
CA ILE A 83 -6.77 -5.11 -11.50
C ILE A 83 -5.35 -5.56 -11.88
N SER A 84 -4.43 -5.69 -10.93
CA SER A 84 -3.08 -6.20 -11.19
C SER A 84 -3.09 -7.68 -11.55
N GLY A 85 -4.13 -8.42 -11.16
CA GLY A 85 -4.19 -9.87 -11.27
C GLY A 85 -3.56 -10.59 -10.06
N ALA A 86 -3.05 -9.85 -9.07
CA ALA A 86 -2.47 -10.45 -7.86
C ALA A 86 -3.49 -11.33 -7.11
N LYS A 87 -4.77 -10.97 -7.11
CA LYS A 87 -5.82 -11.82 -6.52
C LYS A 87 -5.93 -13.17 -7.22
N GLU A 88 -5.95 -13.20 -8.55
CA GLU A 88 -6.07 -14.42 -9.33
C GLU A 88 -4.85 -15.33 -9.13
N LEU A 89 -3.64 -14.75 -9.12
CA LEU A 89 -2.41 -15.48 -8.81
C LEU A 89 -2.41 -16.05 -7.38
N LYS A 90 -2.85 -15.26 -6.39
CA LYS A 90 -2.95 -15.72 -5.00
C LYS A 90 -3.98 -16.83 -4.85
N ASP A 91 -5.12 -16.74 -5.52
CA ASP A 91 -6.16 -17.77 -5.47
C ASP A 91 -5.68 -19.07 -6.15
N GLN A 92 -4.83 -18.99 -7.18
CA GLN A 92 -4.21 -20.15 -7.85
C GLN A 92 -3.09 -20.78 -7.02
N GLN A 93 -2.32 -19.99 -6.28
CA GLN A 93 -1.18 -20.46 -5.49
C GLN A 93 -1.19 -19.84 -4.07
N PRO A 94 -2.11 -20.27 -3.18
CA PRO A 94 -2.31 -19.64 -1.87
C PRO A 94 -1.08 -19.74 -0.96
N ASP A 95 -0.31 -20.82 -1.06
CA ASP A 95 0.87 -21.08 -0.22
C ASP A 95 2.19 -20.60 -0.83
N LEU A 96 2.15 -19.94 -1.99
CA LEU A 96 3.38 -19.52 -2.69
C LEU A 96 4.23 -18.60 -1.82
N TYR A 97 3.62 -17.58 -1.23
CA TYR A 97 4.33 -16.59 -0.42
C TYR A 97 5.00 -17.21 0.80
N THR A 98 4.28 -18.02 1.58
CA THR A 98 4.82 -18.69 2.77
C THR A 98 5.89 -19.73 2.40
N THR A 99 5.72 -20.40 1.27
CA THR A 99 6.72 -21.35 0.75
C THR A 99 8.00 -20.63 0.33
N ILE A 100 7.89 -19.50 -0.37
CA ILE A 100 9.05 -18.71 -0.83
C ILE A 100 9.83 -18.19 0.38
N LEU A 101 9.17 -17.66 1.40
CA LEU A 101 9.85 -17.14 2.60
C LEU A 101 10.63 -18.20 3.38
N ARG A 102 10.28 -19.48 3.25
CA ARG A 102 11.01 -20.59 3.89
C ARG A 102 12.20 -21.09 3.07
N ARG A 103 12.31 -20.69 1.81
CA ARG A 103 13.41 -21.14 0.93
C ARG A 103 14.67 -20.32 1.20
N PRO A 104 15.85 -20.96 1.14
CA PRO A 104 17.10 -20.21 1.22
C PRO A 104 17.23 -19.28 0.01
N LEU A 105 17.57 -18.02 0.27
CA LEU A 105 17.93 -17.03 -0.74
C LEU A 105 19.44 -16.78 -0.68
N LYS A 106 20.01 -16.24 -1.76
CA LYS A 106 21.43 -15.83 -1.76
C LYS A 106 21.68 -14.82 -0.63
N GLN A 107 22.70 -15.09 0.18
CA GLN A 107 23.08 -14.28 1.33
C GLN A 107 23.31 -12.80 0.96
N GLU A 108 23.96 -12.56 -0.17
CA GLU A 108 24.22 -11.22 -0.72
C GLU A 108 22.94 -10.38 -0.90
N ILE A 109 21.84 -11.00 -1.32
CA ILE A 109 20.55 -10.31 -1.52
C ILE A 109 19.93 -9.96 -0.17
N ILE A 110 20.00 -10.88 0.79
CA ILE A 110 19.48 -10.67 2.15
C ILE A 110 20.22 -9.50 2.81
N GLU A 111 21.55 -9.49 2.73
CA GLU A 111 22.40 -8.42 3.29
C GLU A 111 22.11 -7.07 2.65
N THR A 112 21.92 -7.03 1.33
CA THR A 112 21.57 -5.79 0.62
C THR A 112 20.23 -5.24 1.10
N ILE A 113 19.21 -6.09 1.24
CA ILE A 113 17.89 -5.69 1.76
C ILE A 113 18.03 -5.19 3.20
N ASP A 114 18.76 -5.90 4.06
CA ASP A 114 18.95 -5.52 5.46
C ASP A 114 19.68 -4.18 5.64
N LEU A 115 20.54 -3.80 4.70
CA LEU A 115 21.16 -2.47 4.67
C LEU A 115 20.23 -1.36 4.18
N ASP A 116 19.21 -1.69 3.38
CA ASP A 116 18.26 -0.72 2.82
C ASP A 116 17.05 -0.48 3.72
N ILE A 117 16.58 -1.50 4.46
CA ILE A 117 15.41 -1.40 5.34
C ILE A 117 15.51 -0.23 6.34
N PRO A 118 16.64 0.00 7.07
CA PRO A 118 16.76 1.12 8.00
C PRO A 118 16.74 2.50 7.33
N ARG A 119 17.13 2.57 6.04
CA ARG A 119 17.12 3.80 5.23
C ARG A 119 15.79 4.05 4.52
N THR A 120 14.84 3.11 4.62
CA THR A 120 13.54 3.20 3.96
C THR A 120 12.51 3.83 4.89
N PHE A 121 12.03 5.04 4.54
CA PHE A 121 11.08 5.83 5.32
C PHE A 121 11.48 6.05 6.79
N PRO A 122 12.70 6.58 7.07
CA PRO A 122 13.19 6.73 8.44
C PRO A 122 12.30 7.63 9.31
N ASP A 123 11.65 8.61 8.69
CA ASP A 123 10.80 9.60 9.37
C ASP A 123 9.35 9.13 9.52
N ASN A 124 8.95 8.01 8.90
CA ASN A 124 7.59 7.50 8.97
C ASN A 124 7.35 6.74 10.27
N ILE A 125 6.30 7.08 11.01
CA ILE A 125 5.99 6.48 12.32
C ILE A 125 5.79 4.96 12.25
N TYR A 126 5.29 4.42 11.14
CA TYR A 126 5.06 2.98 10.96
C TYR A 126 6.35 2.20 10.69
N PHE A 127 7.43 2.90 10.35
CA PHE A 127 8.73 2.32 10.05
C PHE A 127 9.79 2.72 11.09
N LYS A 128 9.42 3.24 12.27
CA LYS A 128 10.38 3.48 13.37
C LYS A 128 10.72 2.17 14.10
N THR A 129 12.01 1.97 14.45
CA THR A 129 12.56 0.70 14.99
C THR A 129 11.94 0.25 16.32
N ALA A 130 11.41 1.18 17.11
CA ALA A 130 10.98 0.95 18.49
C ALA A 130 9.49 0.54 18.63
N SER A 131 8.74 0.41 17.52
CA SER A 131 7.33 0.03 17.58
C SER A 131 7.14 -1.48 17.44
N PRO A 132 6.38 -2.14 18.33
CA PRO A 132 5.94 -3.54 18.16
C PRO A 132 5.23 -3.77 16.81
N ASP A 133 4.57 -2.72 16.28
CA ASP A 133 3.81 -2.75 15.03
C ASP A 133 4.63 -2.25 13.82
N SER A 134 5.97 -2.31 13.89
CA SER A 134 6.83 -1.83 12.80
C SER A 134 6.58 -2.61 11.50
N LYS A 135 6.30 -1.88 10.42
CA LYS A 135 6.08 -2.46 9.08
C LYS A 135 7.39 -2.90 8.39
N ARG A 136 8.55 -2.69 9.01
CA ARG A 136 9.87 -3.05 8.44
C ARG A 136 10.01 -4.53 8.13
N GLU A 137 9.56 -5.39 9.04
CA GLU A 137 9.66 -6.84 8.83
C GLU A 137 8.74 -7.30 7.70
N SER A 138 7.53 -6.71 7.61
CA SER A 138 6.62 -6.97 6.49
C SER A 138 7.24 -6.51 5.15
N LEU A 139 7.87 -5.33 5.12
CA LEU A 139 8.57 -4.83 3.95
C LEU A 139 9.73 -5.75 3.54
N LYS A 140 10.56 -6.19 4.50
CA LYS A 140 11.64 -7.14 4.27
C LYS A 140 11.12 -8.44 3.65
N ASN A 141 10.07 -9.01 4.20
CA ASN A 141 9.49 -10.26 3.69
C ASN A 141 8.97 -10.12 2.25
N VAL A 142 8.34 -9.01 1.90
CA VAL A 142 7.89 -8.76 0.52
C VAL A 142 9.07 -8.61 -0.44
N LEU A 143 10.13 -7.91 -0.04
CA LEU A 143 11.35 -7.76 -0.85
C LEU A 143 12.07 -9.09 -1.08
N LEU A 144 12.18 -9.92 -0.03
CA LEU A 144 12.76 -11.25 -0.13
C LEU A 144 11.95 -12.14 -1.07
N ALA A 145 10.63 -12.14 -0.94
CA ALA A 145 9.75 -12.91 -1.80
C ALA A 145 9.85 -12.47 -3.28
N PHE A 146 9.94 -11.15 -3.52
CA PHE A 146 10.10 -10.61 -4.87
C PHE A 146 11.44 -11.01 -5.49
N ALA A 147 12.55 -10.90 -4.75
CA ALA A 147 13.88 -11.23 -5.23
C ALA A 147 14.02 -12.73 -5.53
N HIS A 148 13.39 -13.58 -4.72
CA HIS A 148 13.35 -15.03 -4.97
C HIS A 148 12.55 -15.37 -6.23
N GLN A 149 11.41 -14.71 -6.47
CA GLN A 149 10.56 -14.99 -7.63
C GLN A 149 11.17 -14.48 -8.95
N ASN A 150 12.02 -13.44 -8.89
CA ASN A 150 12.62 -12.81 -10.07
C ASN A 150 14.16 -12.89 -10.02
N PRO A 151 14.77 -14.09 -10.10
CA PRO A 151 16.22 -14.26 -9.91
C PRO A 151 17.08 -13.54 -10.97
N ALA A 152 16.51 -13.23 -12.14
CA ALA A 152 17.19 -12.47 -13.19
C ALA A 152 17.30 -10.96 -12.87
N ILE A 153 16.36 -10.43 -12.07
CA ILE A 153 16.34 -9.02 -11.65
C ILE A 153 16.97 -8.89 -10.26
N GLY A 154 16.73 -9.87 -9.38
CA GLY A 154 17.16 -9.85 -7.99
C GLY A 154 16.51 -8.71 -7.21
N TYR A 155 17.31 -8.02 -6.39
CA TYR A 155 16.94 -6.80 -5.71
C TYR A 155 17.73 -5.62 -6.30
N CYS A 156 17.03 -4.57 -6.72
CA CYS A 156 17.63 -3.33 -7.16
C CYS A 156 17.33 -2.21 -6.15
N GLN A 157 18.33 -1.40 -5.85
CA GLN A 157 18.22 -0.25 -4.94
C GLN A 157 17.10 0.68 -5.44
N GLY A 158 16.06 0.88 -4.63
CA GLY A 158 14.88 1.68 -4.98
C GLY A 158 13.55 0.91 -4.96
N LEU A 159 13.57 -0.43 -5.04
CA LEU A 159 12.36 -1.25 -4.94
C LEU A 159 11.65 -1.12 -3.58
N ASN A 160 12.41 -0.82 -2.54
CA ASN A 160 11.95 -0.55 -1.19
C ASN A 160 10.95 0.62 -1.09
N PHE A 161 11.01 1.61 -2.00
CA PHE A 161 10.09 2.75 -1.99
C PHE A 161 8.73 2.47 -2.67
N LEU A 162 8.64 1.45 -3.52
CA LEU A 162 7.40 1.11 -4.25
C LEU A 162 6.38 0.36 -3.39
N LEU A 163 6.80 -0.16 -2.23
CA LEU A 163 6.00 -1.06 -1.40
C LEU A 163 5.22 -0.34 -0.29
N GLN A 164 5.15 0.99 -0.30
CA GLN A 164 4.39 1.75 0.68
C GLN A 164 2.95 1.98 0.22
N GLU A 165 1.99 1.33 0.89
CA GLU A 165 0.59 1.73 1.00
C GLU A 165 0.03 1.50 2.42
#